data_AF-A0A0G0BA40-F1
#
_entry.id   AF-A0A0G0BA40-F1
#
_cell.length_a   1.000
_cell.length_b   1.000
_cell.length_c   1.000
_cell.angle_alpha   90.00
_cell.angle_beta   90.00
_cell.angle_gamma   90.00
#
_symmetry.space_group_name_H-M   'P 1'
#
loop_
_entity.id
_entity.type
_entity.pdbx_description
1 polymer ?
#
loop_
_entity_poly.entity_id
_entity_poly.type
_entity_poly.pdbx_seq_one_letter_code
_entity_poly.pdbx_strand_id
1 'polypeptide(L)'
;METYDKGKIGELISWGGEHFVYNYGEDKVIKFSSLFYIIGKDKALLKLEKDYKICQEFFGGYILQTEAMVSPNKKYFVQVQPKINGRFLYSKDLENEEIRKQFIEIIDSYNKMIKSGDPEVDLIGRGGVLNPCLSNIFVTDNNKLKIIDATLLSVEGFTFLRLYIFLLRKIVIYIQNRTIKLFINKINNHN
;
A
#
# COMPACT_ATOMS: atom_id res chain seq x y z
N MET A 1 -7.43 -11.84 17.96
CA MET A 1 -6.28 -11.60 17.07
C MET A 1 -5.21 -12.61 17.38
N GLU A 2 -4.73 -13.32 16.37
CA GLU A 2 -3.72 -14.35 16.53
C GLU A 2 -2.35 -13.75 16.82
N THR A 3 -1.52 -14.50 17.55
CA THR A 3 -0.11 -14.15 17.77
C THR A 3 0.75 -14.77 16.69
N TYR A 4 1.67 -14.01 16.12
CA TYR A 4 2.63 -14.58 15.16
C TYR A 4 3.69 -15.45 15.87
N ASP A 5 4.26 -16.40 15.15
CA ASP A 5 5.33 -17.27 15.64
C ASP A 5 6.72 -16.65 15.35
N LYS A 6 7.46 -16.32 16.40
CA LYS A 6 8.81 -15.75 16.27
C LYS A 6 9.79 -16.67 15.56
N GLY A 7 9.63 -18.00 15.67
CA GLY A 7 10.51 -18.97 15.04
C GLY A 7 10.42 -18.99 13.51
N LYS A 8 9.37 -18.40 12.94
CA LYS A 8 9.17 -18.29 11.49
C LYS A 8 9.79 -17.03 10.88
N ILE A 9 10.26 -16.08 11.67
CA ILE A 9 10.86 -14.85 11.15
C ILE A 9 12.24 -15.17 10.58
N GLY A 10 12.40 -14.95 9.27
CA GLY A 10 13.66 -15.11 8.57
C GLY A 10 14.36 -13.78 8.31
N GLU A 11 15.11 -13.74 7.22
CA GLU A 11 15.92 -12.58 6.83
C GLU A 11 15.08 -11.34 6.51
N LEU A 12 15.69 -10.16 6.73
CA LEU A 12 15.16 -8.87 6.30
C LEU A 12 15.19 -8.81 4.76
N ILE A 13 14.03 -8.58 4.15
CA ILE A 13 13.87 -8.45 2.69
C ILE A 13 13.99 -6.98 2.29
N SER A 14 13.34 -6.10 3.05
CA SER A 14 13.24 -4.69 2.71
C SER A 14 12.96 -3.83 3.94
N TRP A 15 13.43 -2.59 3.89
CA TRP A 15 13.10 -1.55 4.84
C TRP A 15 12.78 -0.27 4.07
N GLY A 16 11.66 0.37 4.42
CA GLY A 16 11.22 1.59 3.74
C GLY A 16 10.14 2.33 4.53
N GLY A 17 10.38 3.63 4.72
CA GLY A 17 9.46 4.49 5.49
C GLY A 17 9.37 4.02 6.93
N GLU A 18 8.18 3.64 7.35
CA GLU A 18 7.88 3.08 8.68
C GLU A 18 7.90 1.55 8.73
N HIS A 19 8.12 0.85 7.61
CA HIS A 19 7.97 -0.60 7.55
C HIS A 19 9.29 -1.35 7.43
N PHE A 20 9.44 -2.41 8.23
CA PHE A 20 10.47 -3.45 8.09
C PHE A 20 9.79 -4.74 7.65
N VAL A 21 10.28 -5.36 6.58
CA VAL A 21 9.68 -6.54 5.95
C VAL A 21 10.66 -7.70 6.00
N TYR A 22 10.27 -8.79 6.64
CA TYR A 22 11.08 -10.01 6.78
C TYR A 22 10.39 -11.19 6.10
N ASN A 23 11.16 -12.21 5.71
CA ASN A 23 10.60 -13.51 5.38
C ASN A 23 9.83 -14.07 6.60
N TYR A 24 8.72 -14.76 6.35
CA TYR A 24 7.92 -15.40 7.38
C TYR A 24 7.47 -16.79 6.95
N GLY A 25 8.07 -17.83 7.53
CA GLY A 25 7.89 -19.20 7.05
C GLY A 25 8.44 -19.36 5.63
N GLU A 26 7.80 -20.20 4.83
CA GLU A 26 8.27 -20.54 3.48
C GLU A 26 7.76 -19.57 2.40
N ASP A 27 6.51 -19.10 2.52
CA ASP A 27 5.76 -18.46 1.44
C ASP A 27 5.14 -17.10 1.82
N LYS A 28 5.43 -16.58 3.01
CA LYS A 28 4.87 -15.32 3.51
C LYS A 28 5.96 -14.31 3.86
N VAL A 29 5.53 -13.07 4.05
CA VAL A 29 6.32 -12.00 4.66
C VAL A 29 5.60 -11.44 5.87
N ILE A 30 6.38 -10.95 6.83
CA ILE A 30 5.90 -10.27 8.02
C ILE A 30 6.42 -8.83 8.01
N LYS A 31 5.50 -7.86 8.11
CA LYS A 31 5.79 -6.44 8.13
C LYS A 31 5.59 -5.87 9.52
N PHE A 32 6.59 -5.16 10.01
CA PHE A 32 6.54 -4.39 11.25
C PHE A 32 6.41 -2.91 10.89
N SER A 33 5.37 -2.25 11.37
CA SER A 33 5.19 -0.80 11.20
C SER A 33 5.73 -0.07 12.42
N SER A 34 6.43 1.05 12.26
CA SER A 34 6.77 1.93 13.38
C SER A 34 5.63 2.89 13.75
N LEU A 35 4.53 2.89 13.00
CA LEU A 35 3.37 3.77 13.21
C LEU A 35 2.78 3.64 14.62
N PHE A 36 2.84 2.45 15.23
CA PHE A 36 2.35 2.24 16.60
C PHE A 36 3.10 3.08 17.65
N TYR A 37 4.36 3.43 17.41
CA TYR A 37 5.12 4.32 18.30
C TYR A 37 4.64 5.77 18.20
N ILE A 38 4.05 6.16 17.06
CA ILE A 38 3.63 7.54 16.79
C ILE A 38 2.20 7.79 17.29
N ILE A 39 1.27 6.89 16.96
CA ILE A 39 -0.16 7.08 17.28
C ILE A 39 -0.69 6.13 18.36
N GLY A 40 0.15 5.22 18.85
CA GLY A 40 -0.22 4.19 19.82
C GLY A 40 -0.78 2.93 19.16
N LYS A 41 -0.53 1.77 19.79
CA LYS A 41 -0.90 0.44 19.26
C LYS A 41 -2.37 0.32 18.87
N ASP A 42 -3.29 0.66 19.77
CA ASP A 42 -4.73 0.40 19.54
C ASP A 42 -5.28 1.28 18.41
N LYS A 43 -4.84 2.55 18.33
CA LYS A 43 -5.23 3.44 17.22
C LYS A 43 -4.63 2.99 15.89
N ALA A 44 -3.37 2.56 15.89
CA ALA A 44 -2.72 2.07 14.69
C ALA A 44 -3.36 0.78 14.17
N LEU A 45 -3.78 -0.11 15.07
CA LEU A 45 -4.51 -1.32 14.70
C LEU A 45 -5.89 -1.01 14.12
N LEU A 46 -6.67 -0.15 14.79
CA LEU A 46 -7.99 0.29 14.29
C LEU A 46 -7.87 0.98 12.91
N LYS A 47 -6.84 1.81 12.72
CA LYS A 47 -6.55 2.44 11.42
C LYS A 47 -6.23 1.39 10.36
N LEU A 48 -5.35 0.43 10.65
CA LEU A 48 -4.99 -0.64 9.71
C LEU A 48 -6.22 -1.44 9.28
N GLU A 49 -7.05 -1.89 10.22
CA GLU A 49 -8.25 -2.68 9.93
C GLU A 49 -9.26 -1.88 9.10
N LYS A 50 -9.47 -0.61 9.45
CA LYS A 50 -10.35 0.32 8.72
C LYS A 50 -9.85 0.57 7.29
N ASP A 51 -8.57 0.93 7.16
CA ASP A 51 -7.96 1.25 5.87
C ASP A 51 -7.99 0.03 4.94
N TYR A 52 -7.63 -1.16 5.46
CA TYR A 52 -7.68 -2.40 4.70
C TYR A 52 -9.09 -2.73 4.24
N LYS A 53 -10.10 -2.60 5.12
CA LYS A 53 -11.50 -2.87 4.77
C LYS A 53 -11.99 -1.95 3.66
N ILE A 54 -11.76 -0.64 3.78
CA ILE A 54 -12.15 0.35 2.76
C ILE A 54 -11.43 0.05 1.44
N CYS A 55 -10.13 -0.22 1.48
CA CYS A 55 -9.37 -0.58 0.27
C CYS A 55 -9.93 -1.86 -0.38
N GLN A 56 -10.26 -2.88 0.43
CA GLN A 56 -10.84 -4.13 -0.05
C GLN A 56 -12.20 -3.91 -0.73
N GLU A 57 -13.02 -3.00 -0.22
CA GLU A 57 -14.33 -2.66 -0.80
C GLU A 57 -14.20 -2.03 -2.21
N PHE A 58 -13.22 -1.15 -2.43
CA PHE A 58 -13.04 -0.47 -3.72
C PHE A 58 -12.19 -1.25 -4.74
N PHE A 59 -11.12 -1.89 -4.27
CA PHE A 59 -10.10 -2.48 -5.14
C PHE A 59 -10.19 -4.02 -5.20
N GLY A 60 -10.94 -4.65 -4.30
CA GLY A 60 -11.24 -6.08 -4.35
C GLY A 60 -10.00 -6.95 -4.55
N GLY A 61 -10.00 -7.72 -5.64
CA GLY A 61 -8.92 -8.65 -5.98
C GLY A 61 -7.57 -8.01 -6.29
N TYR A 62 -7.49 -6.69 -6.40
CA TYR A 62 -6.21 -5.98 -6.56
C TYR A 62 -5.48 -5.80 -5.22
N ILE A 63 -6.17 -5.78 -4.08
CA ILE A 63 -5.52 -5.71 -2.77
C ILE A 63 -4.82 -7.03 -2.47
N LEU A 64 -3.57 -6.97 -2.02
CA LEU A 64 -2.87 -8.12 -1.50
C LEU A 64 -3.44 -8.52 -0.14
N GLN A 65 -3.86 -9.78 -0.03
CA GLN A 65 -4.44 -10.30 1.21
C GLN A 65 -3.47 -10.13 2.37
N THR A 66 -3.91 -9.43 3.41
CA THR A 66 -3.09 -9.08 4.57
C THR A 66 -3.82 -9.42 5.85
N GLU A 67 -3.14 -10.12 6.75
CA GLU A 67 -3.62 -10.51 8.07
C GLU A 67 -2.92 -9.67 9.14
N ALA A 68 -3.70 -9.04 10.01
CA ALA A 68 -3.15 -8.37 11.20
C ALA A 68 -2.94 -9.40 12.32
N MET A 69 -1.70 -9.50 12.82
CA MET A 69 -1.35 -10.34 13.96
C MET A 69 -0.73 -9.50 15.07
N VAL A 70 -0.67 -10.04 16.29
CA VAL A 70 -0.02 -9.38 17.43
C VAL A 70 1.26 -10.10 17.84
N SER A 71 2.16 -9.37 18.48
CA SER A 71 3.33 -9.97 19.13
C SER A 71 2.93 -10.90 20.27
N PRO A 72 3.77 -11.91 20.64
CA PRO A 72 3.47 -12.79 21.76
C PRO A 72 3.23 -12.06 23.09
N ASN A 73 3.93 -10.94 23.31
CA ASN A 73 3.73 -10.07 24.48
C ASN A 73 2.60 -9.03 24.30
N LYS A 74 1.87 -9.09 23.18
CA LYS A 74 0.75 -8.22 22.80
C LYS A 74 1.08 -6.72 22.78
N LYS A 75 2.36 -6.34 22.67
CA LYS A 75 2.80 -4.93 22.70
C LYS A 75 2.74 -4.23 21.35
N TYR A 76 2.84 -4.95 20.24
CA TYR A 76 2.77 -4.38 18.90
C TYR A 76 2.05 -5.35 17.96
N PHE A 77 1.59 -4.84 16.81
CA PHE A 77 1.00 -5.63 15.76
C PHE A 77 1.96 -5.73 14.57
N VAL A 78 1.70 -6.69 13.72
CA VAL A 78 2.40 -6.96 12.47
C VAL A 78 1.37 -7.25 11.40
N GLN A 79 1.76 -7.06 10.15
CA GLN A 79 0.98 -7.50 8.99
C GLN A 79 1.67 -8.71 8.39
N VAL A 80 0.92 -9.80 8.19
CA VAL A 80 1.40 -11.00 7.51
C VAL A 80 0.67 -11.11 6.18
N GLN A 81 1.42 -11.32 5.10
CA GLN A 81 0.85 -11.40 3.75
C GLN A 81 1.63 -12.44 2.92
N PRO A 82 1.05 -12.97 1.83
CA PRO A 82 1.78 -13.79 0.88
C PRO A 82 3.03 -13.07 0.38
N LYS A 83 4.13 -13.83 0.24
CA LYS A 83 5.33 -13.34 -0.42
C LYS A 83 5.06 -13.31 -1.92
N ILE A 84 5.11 -12.12 -2.50
CA ILE A 84 4.99 -11.93 -3.94
C ILE A 84 6.31 -11.45 -4.50
N ASN A 85 6.69 -11.99 -5.65
CA ASN A 85 7.78 -11.46 -6.46
C ASN A 85 7.20 -10.53 -7.52
N GLY A 86 7.92 -9.45 -7.78
CA GLY A 86 7.51 -8.45 -8.73
C GLY A 86 8.31 -7.17 -8.60
N ARG A 87 7.83 -6.14 -9.28
CA ARG A 87 8.47 -4.84 -9.32
C ARG A 87 7.41 -3.74 -9.30
N PHE A 88 7.81 -2.53 -8.95
CA PHE A 88 6.92 -1.37 -9.01
C PHE A 88 6.36 -1.17 -10.42
N LEU A 89 5.15 -0.61 -10.49
CA LEU A 89 4.52 -0.26 -11.75
C LEU A 89 5.14 1.04 -12.32
N TYR A 90 5.69 0.94 -13.53
CA TYR A 90 6.20 2.05 -14.33
C TYR A 90 5.32 2.26 -15.57
N SER A 91 5.37 3.46 -16.16
CA SER A 91 4.57 3.80 -17.34
C SER A 91 4.83 2.90 -18.55
N LYS A 92 6.07 2.39 -18.72
CA LYS A 92 6.42 1.43 -19.78
C LYS A 92 5.66 0.10 -19.69
N ASP A 93 5.19 -0.26 -18.50
CA ASP A 93 4.47 -1.53 -18.29
C ASP A 93 3.09 -1.50 -18.92
N LEU A 94 2.56 -0.29 -19.16
CA LEU A 94 1.28 -0.05 -19.82
C LEU A 94 1.33 -0.31 -21.33
N GLU A 95 2.50 -0.63 -21.89
CA GLU A 95 2.64 -1.15 -23.25
C GLU A 95 2.09 -2.59 -23.35
N ASN A 96 2.05 -3.32 -22.23
CA ASN A 96 1.37 -4.60 -22.14
C ASN A 96 -0.15 -4.38 -21.95
N GLU A 97 -0.96 -4.94 -22.86
CA GLU A 97 -2.41 -4.75 -22.88
C GLU A 97 -3.10 -5.26 -21.60
N GLU A 98 -2.64 -6.38 -21.05
CA GLU A 98 -3.22 -6.98 -19.84
C GLU A 98 -2.94 -6.11 -18.61
N ILE A 99 -1.72 -5.60 -18.47
CA ILE A 99 -1.34 -4.68 -17.40
C ILE A 99 -2.12 -3.37 -17.54
N ARG A 100 -2.21 -2.83 -18.76
CA ARG A 100 -2.94 -1.60 -19.07
C ARG A 100 -4.41 -1.69 -18.68
N LYS A 101 -5.08 -2.80 -19.01
CA LYS A 101 -6.48 -3.03 -18.63
C LYS A 101 -6.66 -3.03 -17.11
N GLN A 102 -5.82 -3.79 -16.39
CA GLN A 102 -5.86 -3.82 -14.93
C GLN A 102 -5.59 -2.44 -14.30
N PHE A 103 -4.66 -1.67 -14.87
CA PHE A 103 -4.38 -0.32 -14.41
C PHE A 103 -5.60 0.60 -14.56
N ILE A 104 -6.28 0.56 -15.71
CA ILE A 104 -7.52 1.33 -15.93
C ILE A 104 -8.58 0.95 -14.89
N GLU A 105 -8.78 -0.34 -14.64
CA GLU A 105 -9.73 -0.81 -13.62
C GLU A 105 -9.39 -0.29 -12.21
N ILE A 106 -8.10 -0.30 -11.83
CA ILE A 106 -7.62 0.26 -10.56
C ILE A 106 -7.91 1.77 -10.49
N ILE A 107 -7.62 2.52 -11.56
CA ILE A 107 -7.86 3.97 -11.60
C ILE A 107 -9.36 4.29 -11.55
N ASP A 108 -10.20 3.48 -12.18
CA ASP A 108 -11.66 3.65 -12.09
C ASP A 108 -12.16 3.41 -10.66
N SER A 109 -11.65 2.38 -9.96
CA SER A 109 -11.94 2.15 -8.53
C SER A 109 -11.44 3.30 -7.65
N TYR A 110 -10.22 3.79 -7.91
CA TYR A 110 -9.66 4.95 -7.21
C TYR A 110 -10.53 6.21 -7.39
N ASN A 111 -10.99 6.48 -8.60
CA ASN A 111 -11.89 7.61 -8.88
C ASN A 111 -13.25 7.45 -8.20
N LYS A 112 -13.76 6.21 -8.06
CA LYS A 112 -14.99 5.93 -7.30
C LYS A 112 -14.80 6.21 -5.80
N MET A 113 -13.67 5.80 -5.22
CA MET A 113 -13.30 6.08 -3.83
C MET A 113 -13.22 7.60 -3.55
N ILE A 114 -12.63 8.38 -4.46
CA ILE A 114 -12.60 9.84 -4.29
C ILE A 114 -14.01 10.43 -4.31
N LYS A 115 -14.87 9.93 -5.22
CA LYS A 115 -16.25 10.42 -5.37
C LYS A 115 -17.15 10.05 -4.18
N SER A 116 -16.88 8.96 -3.46
CA SER A 116 -17.62 8.61 -2.23
C SER A 116 -17.23 9.48 -1.02
N GLY A 117 -16.16 10.28 -1.13
CA GLY A 117 -15.66 11.13 -0.05
C GLY A 117 -14.70 10.39 0.90
N ASP A 118 -14.30 9.17 0.57
CA ASP A 118 -13.29 8.43 1.34
C ASP A 118 -11.89 9.03 1.16
N PRO A 119 -10.99 8.87 2.15
CA PRO A 119 -9.59 9.26 1.97
C PRO A 119 -8.94 8.47 0.83
N GLU A 120 -8.08 9.13 0.05
CA GLU A 120 -7.33 8.49 -1.04
C GLU A 120 -6.38 7.40 -0.51
N VAL A 121 -6.36 6.25 -1.18
CA VAL A 121 -5.32 5.23 -0.98
C VAL A 121 -3.97 5.71 -1.49
N ASP A 122 -2.89 5.34 -0.78
CA ASP A 122 -1.52 5.58 -1.23
C ASP A 122 -1.12 4.56 -2.30
N LEU A 123 -1.24 4.92 -3.58
CA LEU A 123 -0.77 4.11 -4.71
C LEU A 123 0.67 4.45 -5.09
N ILE A 124 1.11 5.67 -4.80
CA ILE A 124 2.43 6.15 -5.19
C ILE A 124 3.52 5.51 -4.34
N GLY A 125 3.28 5.34 -3.04
CA GLY A 125 4.25 4.85 -2.07
C GLY A 125 5.52 5.69 -2.01
N ARG A 126 6.44 5.34 -1.10
CA ARG A 126 7.69 6.08 -0.93
C ARG A 126 8.57 6.08 -2.19
N GLY A 127 8.59 4.99 -2.96
CA GLY A 127 9.39 4.89 -4.17
C GLY A 127 8.95 5.85 -5.27
N GLY A 128 7.65 6.11 -5.36
CA GLY A 128 7.04 7.00 -6.34
C GLY A 128 7.20 8.49 -6.02
N VAL A 129 7.47 8.84 -4.76
CA VAL A 129 7.75 10.25 -4.38
C VAL A 129 9.03 10.76 -5.06
N LEU A 130 10.01 9.89 -5.29
CA LEU A 130 11.31 10.24 -5.89
C LEU A 130 11.45 9.81 -7.35
N ASN A 131 10.60 8.91 -7.83
CA ASN A 131 10.65 8.38 -9.19
C ASN A 131 9.22 8.35 -9.79
N PRO A 132 9.04 8.56 -11.10
CA PRO A 132 7.71 8.52 -11.71
C PRO A 132 7.16 7.09 -11.84
N CYS A 133 6.82 6.47 -10.71
CA CYS A 133 6.23 5.14 -10.58
C CYS A 133 5.14 5.10 -9.52
N LEU A 134 4.30 4.06 -9.55
CA LEU A 134 3.33 3.76 -8.50
C LEU A 134 3.86 2.59 -7.67
N SER A 135 4.66 2.88 -6.66
CA SER A 135 5.44 1.87 -5.93
C SER A 135 4.64 0.99 -4.97
N ASN A 136 3.41 1.37 -4.63
CA ASN A 136 2.48 0.50 -3.90
C ASN A 136 1.67 -0.41 -4.84
N ILE A 137 1.85 -0.30 -6.16
CA ILE A 137 1.32 -1.24 -7.15
C ILE A 137 2.47 -2.09 -7.70
N PHE A 138 2.40 -3.39 -7.47
CA PHE A 138 3.34 -4.37 -8.00
C PHE A 138 2.83 -4.97 -9.30
N VAL A 139 3.72 -5.06 -10.27
CA VAL A 139 3.61 -5.95 -11.42
C VAL A 139 4.26 -7.28 -11.03
N THR A 140 3.44 -8.32 -10.91
CA THR A 140 3.91 -9.69 -10.66
C THR A 140 4.51 -10.32 -11.91
N ASP A 141 5.25 -11.41 -11.75
CA ASP A 141 5.87 -12.16 -12.87
C ASP A 141 4.84 -12.66 -13.90
N ASN A 142 3.58 -12.83 -13.48
CA ASN A 142 2.47 -13.24 -14.34
C ASN A 142 1.63 -12.06 -14.87
N ASN A 143 2.23 -10.87 -14.96
CA ASN A 143 1.58 -9.63 -15.43
C ASN A 143 0.30 -9.23 -14.67
N LYS A 144 0.12 -9.70 -13.43
CA LYS A 144 -0.98 -9.25 -12.56
C LYS A 144 -0.56 -8.07 -11.71
N LEU A 145 -1.47 -7.10 -11.56
CA LEU A 145 -1.29 -5.96 -10.66
C LEU A 145 -1.76 -6.31 -9.24
N LYS A 146 -0.97 -5.93 -8.25
CA LYS A 146 -1.31 -6.06 -6.82
C LYS A 146 -0.97 -4.79 -6.05
N ILE A 147 -1.90 -4.29 -5.26
CA ILE A 147 -1.69 -3.21 -4.31
C ILE A 147 -1.14 -3.83 -3.03
N ILE A 148 0.11 -3.53 -2.69
CA ILE A 148 0.85 -4.20 -1.61
C ILE A 148 0.79 -3.49 -0.26
N ASP A 149 0.23 -2.28 -0.24
CA ASP A 149 0.03 -1.48 0.96
C ASP A 149 -1.34 -0.81 0.88
N ALA A 150 -2.27 -1.30 1.71
CA ALA A 150 -3.65 -0.83 1.75
C ALA A 150 -3.80 0.31 2.77
N THR A 151 -2.94 1.33 2.65
CA THR A 151 -2.92 2.47 3.58
C THR A 151 -3.64 3.67 2.98
N LEU A 152 -4.56 4.24 3.75
CA LEU A 152 -5.25 5.46 3.37
C LEU A 152 -4.49 6.70 3.85
N LEU A 153 -4.40 7.70 2.97
CA LEU A 153 -3.82 9.01 3.23
C LEU A 153 -4.78 9.83 4.12
N SER A 154 -4.84 9.48 5.40
CA SER A 154 -5.67 10.15 6.42
C SER A 154 -4.82 10.75 7.53
N VAL A 155 -5.31 11.85 8.12
CA VAL A 155 -4.67 12.51 9.29
C VAL A 155 -5.18 11.95 10.63
N GLU A 156 -6.03 10.93 10.58
CA GLU A 156 -6.67 10.34 11.75
C GLU A 156 -5.61 9.69 12.65
N GLY A 157 -5.70 9.94 13.96
CA GLY A 157 -4.73 9.45 14.96
C GLY A 157 -3.53 10.35 15.22
N PHE A 158 -3.21 11.31 14.34
CA PHE A 158 -2.05 12.20 14.47
C PHE A 158 -2.39 13.55 15.14
N THR A 159 -2.77 13.56 16.42
CA THR A 159 -3.22 14.79 17.10
C THR A 159 -2.16 15.91 17.10
N PHE A 160 -0.93 15.60 17.48
CA PHE A 160 0.15 16.60 17.64
C PHE A 160 0.86 16.93 16.31
N LEU A 161 0.85 16.02 15.34
CA LEU A 161 1.49 16.20 14.03
C LEU A 161 0.49 16.54 12.93
N ARG A 162 -0.78 16.83 13.28
CA ARG A 162 -1.89 16.92 12.33
C ARG A 162 -1.63 17.86 11.16
N LEU A 163 -1.12 19.06 11.44
CA LEU A 163 -0.84 20.05 10.39
C LEU A 163 0.29 19.59 9.46
N TYR A 164 1.34 19.01 10.02
CA TYR A 164 2.46 18.47 9.25
C TYR A 164 2.01 17.32 8.34
N ILE A 165 1.28 16.35 8.89
CA ILE A 165 0.73 15.23 8.12
C ILE A 165 -0.25 15.71 7.06
N PHE A 166 -1.06 16.74 7.35
CA PHE A 166 -1.96 17.34 6.36
C PHE A 166 -1.22 17.94 5.16
N LEU A 167 -0.12 18.67 5.40
CA LEU A 167 0.70 19.23 4.33
C LEU A 167 1.40 18.14 3.53
N LEU A 168 1.99 17.15 4.21
CA LEU A 168 2.59 15.99 3.55
C LEU A 168 1.57 15.26 2.67
N ARG A 169 0.35 15.00 3.19
CA ARG A 169 -0.73 14.39 2.44
C ARG A 169 -1.01 15.14 1.13
N LYS A 170 -1.12 16.47 1.17
CA LYS A 170 -1.35 17.26 -0.06
C LYS A 170 -0.24 17.09 -1.09
N ILE A 171 1.01 17.04 -0.64
CA ILE A 171 2.17 16.81 -1.51
C ILE A 171 2.10 15.42 -2.13
N VAL A 172 1.88 14.37 -1.32
CA VAL A 172 1.77 12.98 -1.80
C VAL A 172 0.65 12.85 -2.84
N ILE A 173 -0.54 13.38 -2.55
CA ILE A 173 -1.69 13.38 -3.47
C ILE A 173 -1.34 14.11 -4.78
N TYR A 174 -0.65 15.25 -4.71
CA TYR A 174 -0.25 15.97 -5.90
C TYR A 174 0.69 15.14 -6.79
N ILE A 175 1.71 14.50 -6.20
CA ILE A 175 2.67 13.68 -6.95
C ILE A 175 1.99 12.42 -7.50
N GLN A 176 1.11 11.77 -6.71
CA GLN A 176 0.29 10.63 -7.14
C GLN A 176 -0.54 10.98 -8.37
N ASN A 177 -1.33 12.06 -8.30
CA ASN A 177 -2.18 12.50 -9.40
C ASN A 177 -1.38 12.91 -10.63
N ARG A 178 -0.20 13.51 -10.46
CA ARG A 178 0.71 13.80 -11.57
C ARG A 178 1.21 12.51 -12.22
N THR A 179 1.59 11.51 -11.44
CA THR A 179 2.08 10.22 -11.94
C THR A 179 0.98 9.45 -12.68
N ILE A 180 -0.23 9.40 -12.13
CA ILE A 180 -1.40 8.80 -12.78
C ILE A 180 -1.70 9.48 -14.11
N LYS A 181 -1.66 10.82 -14.17
CA LYS A 181 -1.85 11.57 -15.43
C LYS A 181 -0.79 11.22 -16.48
N LEU A 182 0.48 11.09 -16.08
CA LEU A 182 1.54 10.67 -16.99
C LEU A 182 1.27 9.27 -17.57
N PHE A 183 0.76 8.36 -16.75
CA PHE A 183 0.43 6.99 -17.15
C PHE A 183 -0.76 6.96 -18.13
N ILE A 184 -1.83 7.72 -17.84
CA ILE A 184 -3.00 7.85 -18.72
C ILE A 184 -2.60 8.47 -20.06
N ASN A 185 -1.78 9.52 -20.06
CA ASN A 185 -1.31 10.15 -21.30
C ASN A 185 -0.47 9.18 -22.15
N LYS A 186 0.36 8.35 -21.52
CA LYS A 186 1.11 7.29 -22.22
C LYS A 186 0.15 6.29 -22.88
N ILE A 187 -0.93 5.89 -22.22
CA ILE A 187 -1.94 5.00 -22.82
C ILE A 187 -2.59 5.64 -24.05
N ASN A 188 -3.00 6.91 -23.94
CA ASN A 188 -3.70 7.60 -25.03
C ASN A 188 -2.83 7.86 -26.26
N ASN A 189 -1.51 7.96 -26.11
CA ASN A 189 -0.58 8.16 -27.22
C ASN A 189 -0.19 6.86 -27.95
N HIS A 190 -0.58 5.71 -27.43
CA HIS A 190 -0.29 4.37 -27.99
C HIS A 190 -1.55 3.67 -28.52
N ASN A 191 -2.69 4.36 -28.50
CA ASN A 191 -3.94 3.95 -29.16
C ASN A 191 -4.13 4.77 -30.44
#